data_AF-A0A7R9L903-F1
#
_entry.id   AF-A0A7R9L903-F1
#
_cell.length_a   1.000
_cell.length_b   1.000
_cell.length_c   1.000
_cell.angle_alpha   90.00
_cell.angle_beta   90.00
_cell.angle_gamma   90.00
#
_symmetry.space_group_name_H-M   'P 1'
#
loop_
_entity.id
_entity.type
_entity.pdbx_description
1 polymer ?
#
loop_
_entity_poly.entity_id
_entity_poly.type
_entity_poly.pdbx_seq_one_letter_code
_entity_poly.pdbx_strand_id
1 'polypeptide(L)'
;MGFRIMLQCISAQYPEFTLNNIQKFIQQRVSYANRQPVCLSVLWVAQQSGKKDLKCGLNIWLELMLPIISQKVYTKYIVDSLRMVLELHSNSKVKADVLDVKRFFVIWDFIHSPGNGMQTNFQKQLEIIYPKLKLISIYNNSKQNASLYFPYLFERLNADKFVYQRPELLAELAKCMASDEKCFSVWRTLYSQNLTQSAQLLEYLIDNYRTLPSNLSKKLLTETVLSFRNTNDDFRAEGKPLKDGHEACEAHCETLLNTMSSWKVPIKSILLVLTLLLVSLLAYDTKTHGSFQKSYTGNLLKRTGTLPVVEQAYTKIETYSLIAYSWLAVNLPVYWKSVSAVLSPYLTLFWAKFTEVSLYVWNSTEVLRVWINKTIPPILETISDDLVPKVQSFFWQITSQLHTYFNIFWTFILKNWLIVS
;
A
#
# COMPACT_ATOMS: atom_id res chain seq x y z
N MET A 1 35.05 7.87 -36.01
CA MET A 1 34.20 8.46 -34.94
C MET A 1 32.95 9.15 -35.51
N GLY A 2 33.06 10.01 -36.53
CA GLY A 2 31.92 10.76 -37.10
C GLY A 2 30.70 9.93 -37.54
N PHE A 3 30.90 8.78 -38.21
CA PHE A 3 29.79 7.92 -38.64
C PHE A 3 28.94 7.38 -37.48
N ARG A 4 29.54 7.07 -36.32
CA ARG A 4 28.81 6.60 -35.13
C ARG A 4 27.92 7.70 -34.54
N ILE A 5 28.39 8.95 -34.56
CA ILE A 5 27.62 10.11 -34.10
C ILE A 5 26.44 10.35 -35.05
N MET A 6 26.66 10.26 -36.36
CA MET A 6 25.60 10.39 -37.36
C MET A 6 24.52 9.33 -37.17
N LEU A 7 24.91 8.05 -37.03
CA LEU A 7 23.97 6.96 -36.76
C LEU A 7 23.21 7.16 -35.44
N GLN A 8 23.89 7.60 -34.38
CA GLN A 8 23.24 7.94 -33.12
C GLN A 8 22.18 9.03 -33.30
N CYS A 9 22.50 10.10 -34.02
CA CYS A 9 21.57 11.20 -34.27
C CYS A 9 20.37 10.73 -35.09
N ILE A 10 20.59 9.94 -36.15
CA ILE A 10 19.52 9.40 -37.00
C ILE A 10 18.58 8.52 -36.17
N SER A 11 19.12 7.53 -35.46
CA SER A 11 18.31 6.63 -34.63
C SER A 11 17.58 7.36 -33.51
N ALA A 12 18.19 8.39 -32.90
CA ALA A 12 17.54 9.18 -31.86
C ALA A 12 16.47 10.16 -32.38
N GLN A 13 16.61 10.69 -33.61
CA GLN A 13 15.64 11.60 -34.22
C GLN A 13 14.48 10.86 -34.90
N TYR A 14 14.74 9.69 -35.46
CA TYR A 14 13.76 8.87 -36.17
C TYR A 14 13.67 7.46 -35.56
N PRO A 15 13.08 7.30 -34.37
CA PRO A 15 13.00 6.00 -33.69
C PRO A 15 12.32 4.90 -34.51
N GLU A 16 11.29 5.25 -35.28
CA GLU A 16 10.56 4.33 -36.14
C GLU A 16 11.43 3.77 -37.27
N PHE A 17 12.44 4.52 -37.75
CA PHE A 17 13.34 4.05 -38.79
C PHE A 17 14.09 2.79 -38.35
N THR A 18 14.60 2.80 -37.11
CA THR A 18 15.29 1.64 -36.53
C THR A 18 14.33 0.47 -36.36
N LEU A 19 13.12 0.72 -35.87
CA LEU A 19 12.11 -0.32 -35.64
C LEU A 19 11.65 -0.96 -36.96
N ASN A 20 11.38 -0.16 -37.99
CA ASN A 20 10.98 -0.65 -39.32
C ASN A 20 12.09 -1.47 -40.00
N ASN A 21 13.36 -1.26 -39.62
CA ASN A 21 14.50 -2.00 -40.13
C ASN A 21 15.06 -3.03 -39.13
N ILE A 22 14.30 -3.38 -38.08
CA ILE A 22 14.81 -4.23 -36.99
C ILE A 22 15.34 -5.59 -37.47
N GLN A 23 14.74 -6.15 -38.53
CA GLN A 23 15.21 -7.41 -39.14
C GLN A 23 16.65 -7.32 -39.66
N LYS A 24 17.05 -6.16 -40.22
CA LYS A 24 18.44 -5.94 -40.65
C LYS A 24 19.39 -5.88 -39.46
N PHE A 25 18.99 -5.24 -38.36
CA PHE A 25 19.77 -5.23 -37.11
C PHE A 25 19.91 -6.63 -36.52
N ILE A 26 18.85 -7.45 -36.55
CA ILE A 26 18.88 -8.85 -36.10
C ILE A 26 19.85 -9.66 -36.96
N GLN A 27 19.79 -9.53 -38.29
CA GLN A 27 20.74 -10.18 -39.21
C GLN A 27 22.18 -9.77 -38.91
N GLN A 28 22.46 -8.47 -38.77
CA GLN A 28 23.79 -7.97 -38.42
C GLN A 28 24.28 -8.50 -37.07
N ARG A 29 23.42 -8.54 -36.04
CA ARG A 29 23.75 -9.11 -34.73
C ARG A 29 24.17 -10.58 -34.87
N VAL A 30 23.47 -11.37 -35.69
CA VAL A 30 23.82 -12.77 -35.95
C VAL A 30 25.15 -12.86 -36.71
N SER A 31 25.33 -12.08 -37.78
CA SER A 31 26.57 -12.07 -38.59
C SER A 31 27.80 -11.64 -37.79
N TYR A 32 27.64 -10.73 -36.82
CA TYR A 32 28.72 -10.22 -36.00
C TYR A 32 28.74 -10.79 -34.58
N ALA A 33 28.04 -11.89 -34.30
CA ALA A 33 27.95 -12.48 -32.96
C ALA A 33 29.33 -12.78 -32.34
N ASN A 34 30.30 -13.19 -33.17
CA ASN A 34 31.68 -13.50 -32.77
C ASN A 34 32.60 -12.26 -32.72
N ARG A 35 32.12 -11.09 -33.16
CA ARG A 35 32.88 -9.82 -33.17
C ARG A 35 32.27 -8.84 -32.16
N GLN A 36 32.57 -9.07 -30.88
CA GLN A 36 31.98 -8.33 -29.76
C GLN A 36 31.93 -6.80 -29.96
N PRO A 37 33.03 -6.08 -30.34
CA PRO A 37 32.97 -4.63 -30.47
C PRO A 37 32.02 -4.14 -31.57
N VAL A 38 31.87 -4.93 -32.64
CA VAL A 38 30.98 -4.62 -33.76
C VAL A 38 29.53 -4.88 -33.35
N CYS A 39 29.26 -6.05 -32.75
CA CYS A 39 27.94 -6.39 -32.24
C CYS A 39 27.46 -5.34 -31.22
N LEU A 40 28.29 -4.96 -30.25
CA LEU A 40 27.97 -3.90 -29.29
C LEU A 40 27.67 -2.56 -29.98
N SER A 41 28.38 -2.22 -31.06
CA SER A 41 28.09 -1.00 -31.83
C SER A 41 26.71 -1.06 -32.49
N VAL A 42 26.32 -2.23 -33.04
CA VAL A 42 24.99 -2.46 -33.63
C VAL A 42 23.90 -2.31 -32.57
N LEU A 43 24.06 -2.96 -31.40
CA LEU A 43 23.13 -2.85 -30.28
C LEU A 43 23.01 -1.41 -29.78
N TRP A 44 24.14 -0.68 -29.72
CA TRP A 44 24.18 0.70 -29.27
C TRP A 44 23.49 1.69 -30.20
N VAL A 45 23.70 1.56 -31.52
CA VAL A 45 22.98 2.38 -32.50
C VAL A 45 21.48 2.13 -32.38
N ALA A 46 21.05 0.87 -32.34
CA ALA A 46 19.63 0.54 -32.24
C ALA A 46 18.98 1.13 -30.98
N GLN A 47 19.66 1.01 -29.83
CA GLN A 47 19.21 1.54 -28.54
C GLN A 47 18.91 3.04 -28.55
N GLN A 48 19.59 3.84 -29.39
CA GLN A 48 19.40 5.30 -29.40
C GLN A 48 17.96 5.71 -29.70
N SER A 49 17.22 4.88 -30.44
CA SER A 49 15.79 5.03 -30.73
C SER A 49 14.94 5.09 -29.45
N GLY A 50 15.37 4.41 -28.39
CA GLY A 50 14.69 4.40 -27.10
C GLY A 50 14.82 5.69 -26.29
N LYS A 51 15.69 6.63 -26.69
CA LYS A 51 15.92 7.88 -25.92
C LYS A 51 14.72 8.81 -25.93
N LYS A 52 13.99 8.89 -27.04
CA LYS A 52 12.81 9.76 -27.19
C LYS A 52 11.49 8.99 -27.25
N ASP A 53 11.54 7.69 -27.52
CA ASP A 53 10.35 6.86 -27.64
C ASP A 53 10.52 5.55 -26.84
N LEU A 54 9.78 5.47 -25.73
CA LEU A 54 9.78 4.29 -24.85
C LEU A 54 9.29 3.02 -25.57
N LYS A 55 8.27 3.13 -26.43
CA LYS A 55 7.71 1.98 -27.17
C LYS A 55 8.76 1.41 -28.12
N CYS A 56 9.41 2.28 -28.90
CA CYS A 56 10.51 1.87 -29.78
C CYS A 56 11.66 1.25 -28.98
N GLY A 57 12.06 1.87 -27.87
CA GLY A 57 13.13 1.37 -27.00
C GLY A 57 12.87 -0.04 -26.45
N LEU A 58 11.67 -0.29 -25.92
CA LEU A 58 11.30 -1.60 -25.40
C LEU A 58 11.20 -2.65 -26.50
N ASN A 59 10.67 -2.30 -27.68
CA ASN A 59 10.57 -3.25 -28.80
C ASN A 59 11.95 -3.67 -29.31
N ILE A 60 12.88 -2.72 -29.43
CA ILE A 60 14.26 -3.02 -29.80
C ILE A 60 14.91 -3.89 -28.73
N TRP A 61 14.71 -3.58 -27.46
CA TRP A 61 15.24 -4.40 -26.38
C TRP A 61 14.73 -5.85 -26.44
N LEU A 62 13.41 -6.03 -26.62
CA LEU A 62 12.76 -7.34 -26.71
C LEU A 62 13.20 -8.16 -27.92
N GLU A 63 13.24 -7.56 -29.10
CA GLU A 63 13.47 -8.31 -30.35
C GLU A 63 14.96 -8.46 -30.69
N LEU A 64 15.78 -7.45 -30.40
CA LEU A 64 17.19 -7.46 -30.75
C LEU A 64 18.09 -7.92 -29.59
N MET A 65 17.79 -7.50 -28.36
CA MET A 65 18.72 -7.66 -27.22
C MET A 65 18.39 -8.88 -26.35
N LEU A 66 17.12 -9.06 -25.97
CA LEU A 66 16.70 -10.16 -25.10
C LEU A 66 17.18 -11.54 -25.57
N PRO A 67 17.16 -11.92 -26.86
CA PRO A 67 17.56 -13.27 -27.28
C PRO A 67 19.05 -13.59 -27.08
N ILE A 68 19.91 -12.59 -26.84
CA ILE A 68 21.34 -12.80 -26.55
C ILE A 68 21.71 -12.42 -25.11
N ILE A 69 20.74 -12.14 -24.25
CA ILE A 69 20.99 -11.66 -22.89
C ILE A 69 21.78 -12.65 -22.03
N SER A 70 21.62 -13.96 -22.26
CA SER A 70 22.35 -15.01 -21.53
C SER A 70 23.81 -15.15 -21.96
N GLN A 71 24.23 -14.47 -23.05
CA GLN A 71 25.63 -14.41 -23.45
C GLN A 71 26.39 -13.42 -22.57
N LYS A 72 27.26 -13.94 -21.69
CA LYS A 72 27.98 -13.18 -20.66
C LYS A 72 28.64 -11.89 -21.16
N VAL A 73 29.11 -11.91 -22.40
CA VAL A 73 29.80 -10.80 -23.08
C VAL A 73 28.89 -9.58 -23.31
N TYR A 74 27.57 -9.81 -23.48
CA TYR A 74 26.58 -8.79 -23.78
C TYR A 74 25.61 -8.52 -22.62
N THR A 75 25.46 -9.44 -21.66
CA THR A 75 24.49 -9.36 -20.56
C THR A 75 24.48 -7.99 -19.86
N LYS A 76 25.67 -7.50 -19.47
CA LYS A 76 25.79 -6.19 -18.80
C LYS A 76 25.18 -5.07 -19.61
N TYR A 77 25.56 -4.98 -20.89
CA TYR A 77 25.09 -3.93 -21.79
C TYR A 77 23.56 -3.98 -21.96
N ILE A 78 23.00 -5.19 -22.07
CA ILE A 78 21.57 -5.41 -22.29
C ILE A 78 20.75 -5.05 -21.05
N VAL A 79 21.22 -5.37 -19.85
CA VAL A 79 20.54 -4.99 -18.61
C VAL A 79 20.62 -3.48 -18.37
N ASP A 80 21.82 -2.90 -18.57
CA ASP A 80 22.04 -1.45 -18.46
C ASP A 80 21.19 -0.68 -19.48
N SER A 81 20.97 -1.23 -20.68
CA SER A 81 20.18 -0.57 -21.71
C SER A 81 18.69 -0.51 -21.38
N LEU A 82 18.11 -1.58 -20.81
CA LEU A 82 16.73 -1.57 -20.34
C LEU A 82 16.54 -0.56 -19.21
N ARG A 83 17.47 -0.57 -18.25
CA ARG A 83 17.47 0.37 -17.13
C ARG A 83 17.46 1.81 -17.64
N MET A 84 18.40 2.15 -18.53
CA MET A 84 18.53 3.49 -19.08
C MET A 84 17.25 3.94 -19.79
N VAL A 85 16.65 3.08 -20.63
CA VAL A 85 15.40 3.41 -21.33
C VAL A 85 14.29 3.70 -20.32
N LEU A 86 14.12 2.89 -19.28
CA LEU A 86 13.06 3.11 -18.28
C LEU A 86 13.31 4.34 -17.39
N GLU A 87 14.58 4.66 -17.10
CA GLU A 87 14.95 5.85 -16.33
C GLU A 87 14.69 7.14 -17.11
N LEU A 88 15.05 7.17 -18.41
CA LEU A 88 14.80 8.33 -19.27
C LEU A 88 13.31 8.68 -19.39
N HIS A 89 12.44 7.66 -19.30
CA HIS A 89 10.98 7.83 -19.44
C HIS A 89 10.23 7.85 -18.10
N SER A 90 10.94 7.84 -16.97
CA SER A 90 10.35 7.74 -15.62
C SER A 90 9.34 8.85 -15.27
N ASN A 91 9.55 10.06 -15.79
CA ASN A 91 8.69 11.23 -15.54
C ASN A 91 7.72 11.54 -16.70
N SER A 92 7.78 10.76 -17.79
CA SER A 92 6.93 11.00 -18.95
C SER A 92 5.54 10.40 -18.71
N LYS A 93 4.48 11.07 -19.18
CA LYS A 93 3.16 10.45 -19.28
C LYS A 93 3.28 9.31 -20.29
N VAL A 94 3.45 8.09 -19.78
CA VAL A 94 3.61 6.89 -20.58
C VAL A 94 2.39 6.76 -21.47
N LYS A 95 2.60 6.84 -22.79
CA LYS A 95 1.52 6.65 -23.77
C LYS A 95 0.88 5.29 -23.54
N ALA A 96 -0.41 5.20 -23.83
CA ALA A 96 -1.07 3.92 -23.84
C ALA A 96 -0.42 2.98 -24.88
N ASP A 97 -0.39 1.68 -24.62
CA ASP A 97 0.12 0.65 -25.55
C ASP A 97 1.65 0.66 -25.81
N VAL A 98 2.42 0.94 -24.76
CA VAL A 98 3.90 0.87 -24.80
C VAL A 98 4.42 -0.57 -24.74
N LEU A 99 3.77 -1.42 -23.95
CA LEU A 99 4.09 -2.83 -23.79
C LEU A 99 2.78 -3.61 -23.77
N ASP A 100 2.58 -4.50 -24.75
CA ASP A 100 1.40 -5.34 -24.82
C ASP A 100 1.51 -6.53 -23.85
N VAL A 101 0.39 -7.24 -23.69
CA VAL A 101 0.28 -8.37 -22.75
C VAL A 101 1.31 -9.46 -23.08
N LYS A 102 1.42 -9.84 -24.36
CA LYS A 102 2.32 -10.91 -24.81
C LYS A 102 3.78 -10.57 -24.52
N ARG A 103 4.22 -9.37 -24.90
CA ARG A 103 5.60 -8.91 -24.70
C ARG A 103 5.93 -8.74 -23.23
N PHE A 104 4.99 -8.25 -22.41
CA PHE A 104 5.19 -8.21 -20.97
C PHE A 104 5.49 -9.60 -20.41
N PHE A 105 4.70 -10.61 -20.80
CA PHE A 105 4.90 -11.97 -20.33
C PHE A 105 6.17 -12.64 -20.87
N VAL A 106 6.65 -12.26 -22.06
CA VAL A 106 7.98 -12.69 -22.53
C VAL A 106 9.08 -12.23 -21.55
N ILE A 107 9.02 -10.99 -21.07
CA ILE A 107 9.97 -10.48 -20.07
C ILE A 107 9.76 -11.21 -18.73
N TRP A 108 8.51 -11.33 -18.30
CA TRP A 108 8.16 -11.96 -17.03
C TRP A 108 8.65 -13.41 -16.97
N ASP A 109 8.35 -14.21 -18.00
CA ASP A 109 8.75 -15.60 -18.09
C ASP A 109 10.28 -15.71 -18.13
N PHE A 110 10.96 -14.82 -18.83
CA PHE A 110 12.43 -14.81 -18.86
C PHE A 110 13.05 -14.51 -17.48
N ILE A 111 12.52 -13.52 -16.76
CA ILE A 111 13.00 -13.15 -15.41
C ILE A 111 12.75 -14.31 -14.43
N HIS A 112 11.58 -14.94 -14.48
CA HIS A 112 11.19 -15.93 -13.45
C HIS A 112 11.42 -17.39 -13.87
N SER A 113 11.88 -17.65 -15.10
CA SER A 113 12.17 -19.01 -15.54
C SER A 113 13.38 -19.57 -14.80
N PRO A 114 13.26 -20.77 -14.19
CA PRO A 114 14.42 -21.44 -13.62
C PRO A 114 15.44 -21.72 -14.73
N GLY A 115 16.72 -21.49 -14.46
CA GLY A 115 17.80 -21.84 -15.38
C GLY A 115 17.91 -21.00 -16.64
N ASN A 116 17.51 -19.71 -16.63
CA ASN A 116 17.60 -18.79 -17.78
C ASN A 116 19.05 -18.49 -18.29
N GLY A 117 20.07 -19.13 -17.70
CA GLY A 117 21.48 -18.99 -18.07
C GLY A 117 22.10 -17.64 -17.67
N MET A 118 21.37 -16.79 -16.93
CA MET A 118 21.87 -15.49 -16.50
C MET A 118 22.70 -15.60 -15.21
N GLN A 119 23.69 -14.73 -15.08
CA GLN A 119 24.43 -14.56 -13.83
C GLN A 119 23.53 -13.91 -12.76
N THR A 120 23.63 -14.38 -11.52
CA THR A 120 22.76 -13.98 -10.39
C THR A 120 22.74 -12.48 -10.11
N ASN A 121 23.86 -11.78 -10.34
CA ASN A 121 23.95 -10.32 -10.19
C ASN A 121 23.04 -9.57 -11.18
N PHE A 122 23.00 -9.99 -12.45
CA PHE A 122 22.16 -9.37 -13.48
C PHE A 122 20.68 -9.76 -13.32
N GLN A 123 20.41 -10.97 -12.85
CA GLN A 123 19.07 -11.40 -12.48
C GLN A 123 18.45 -10.48 -11.43
N LYS A 124 19.18 -10.22 -10.32
CA LYS A 124 18.76 -9.25 -9.28
C LYS A 124 18.54 -7.84 -9.83
N GLN A 125 19.33 -7.41 -10.82
CA GLN A 125 19.14 -6.10 -11.44
C GLN A 125 17.84 -6.04 -12.27
N LEU A 126 17.46 -7.11 -12.97
CA LEU A 126 16.18 -7.17 -13.67
C LEU A 126 15.01 -7.20 -12.69
N GLU A 127 15.13 -7.89 -11.57
CA GLU A 127 14.13 -7.89 -10.49
C GLU A 127 13.91 -6.48 -9.91
N ILE A 128 14.97 -5.66 -9.79
CA ILE A 128 14.84 -4.25 -9.38
C ILE A 128 14.10 -3.40 -10.43
N ILE A 129 14.27 -3.72 -11.72
CA ILE A 129 13.64 -3.00 -12.83
C ILE A 129 12.17 -3.41 -13.02
N TYR A 130 11.84 -4.66 -12.69
CA TYR A 130 10.55 -5.28 -12.93
C TYR A 130 9.32 -4.51 -12.38
N PRO A 131 9.35 -3.93 -11.16
CA PRO A 131 8.26 -3.09 -10.68
C PRO A 131 7.90 -1.92 -11.62
N LYS A 132 8.90 -1.30 -12.26
CA LYS A 132 8.66 -0.23 -13.25
C LYS A 132 7.96 -0.78 -14.49
N LEU A 133 8.34 -1.98 -14.95
CA LEU A 133 7.68 -2.65 -16.07
C LEU A 133 6.19 -2.90 -15.76
N LYS A 134 5.86 -3.39 -14.55
CA LYS A 134 4.46 -3.57 -14.11
C LYS A 134 3.65 -2.28 -14.16
N LEU A 135 4.23 -1.16 -13.74
CA LEU A 135 3.55 0.15 -13.74
C LEU A 135 3.24 0.66 -15.14
N ILE A 136 4.16 0.48 -16.09
CA ILE A 136 3.96 0.95 -17.48
C ILE A 136 3.06 0.03 -18.32
N SER A 137 2.93 -1.24 -17.91
CA SER A 137 2.09 -2.25 -18.59
C SER A 137 0.73 -2.42 -17.91
N ILE A 138 0.69 -3.16 -16.80
CA ILE A 138 -0.53 -3.58 -16.09
C ILE A 138 -1.27 -2.38 -15.51
N TYR A 139 -0.56 -1.49 -14.81
CA TYR A 139 -1.14 -0.36 -14.08
C TYR A 139 -0.99 0.97 -14.81
N ASN A 140 -1.01 0.94 -16.14
CA ASN A 140 -1.00 2.18 -16.90
C ASN A 140 -2.34 2.91 -16.67
N ASN A 141 -2.26 4.03 -15.95
CA ASN A 141 -3.40 4.87 -15.55
C ASN A 141 -4.28 5.35 -16.72
N SER A 142 -3.80 5.26 -17.97
CA SER A 142 -4.54 5.72 -19.15
C SER A 142 -5.64 4.77 -19.64
N LYS A 143 -5.61 3.47 -19.30
CA LYS A 143 -6.51 2.49 -19.92
C LYS A 143 -7.20 1.48 -19.00
N GLN A 144 -6.84 1.37 -17.72
CA GLN A 144 -7.33 0.30 -16.83
C GLN A 144 -7.29 -1.07 -17.53
N ASN A 145 -6.09 -1.56 -17.84
CA ASN A 145 -5.89 -2.76 -18.64
C ASN A 145 -5.67 -4.03 -17.80
N ALA A 146 -5.75 -3.97 -16.47
CA ALA A 146 -5.36 -5.09 -15.61
C ALA A 146 -6.18 -6.36 -15.89
N SER A 147 -7.45 -6.23 -16.30
CA SER A 147 -8.29 -7.34 -16.75
C SER A 147 -7.74 -8.10 -17.96
N LEU A 148 -6.93 -7.47 -18.82
CA LEU A 148 -6.27 -8.14 -19.96
C LEU A 148 -5.08 -9.01 -19.51
N TYR A 149 -4.43 -8.65 -18.40
CA TYR A 149 -3.29 -9.37 -17.84
C TYR A 149 -3.72 -10.46 -16.85
N PHE A 150 -4.90 -10.30 -16.23
CA PHE A 150 -5.42 -11.22 -15.22
C PHE A 150 -5.43 -12.69 -15.68
N PRO A 151 -5.97 -13.07 -16.87
CA PRO A 151 -5.98 -14.47 -17.30
C PRO A 151 -4.59 -15.08 -17.40
N TYR A 152 -3.61 -14.31 -17.89
CA TYR A 152 -2.25 -14.77 -18.09
C TYR A 152 -1.49 -14.92 -16.76
N LEU A 153 -1.74 -14.05 -15.77
CA LEU A 153 -1.22 -14.25 -14.41
C LEU A 153 -1.85 -15.48 -13.76
N PHE A 154 -3.15 -15.65 -13.97
CA PHE A 154 -3.95 -16.71 -13.37
C PHE A 154 -3.55 -18.10 -13.90
N GLU A 155 -3.32 -18.24 -15.21
CA GLU A 155 -2.86 -19.47 -15.84
C GLU A 155 -1.52 -19.95 -15.25
N ARG A 156 -0.62 -19.02 -14.90
CA ARG A 156 0.72 -19.31 -14.38
C ARG A 156 0.72 -19.92 -12.97
N LEU A 157 -0.36 -19.81 -12.20
CA LEU A 157 -0.47 -20.42 -10.88
C LEU A 157 -0.32 -21.95 -10.94
N ASN A 158 -0.75 -22.57 -12.05
CA ASN A 158 -0.69 -24.01 -12.25
C ASN A 158 0.67 -24.51 -12.76
N ALA A 159 1.59 -23.61 -13.14
CA ALA A 159 2.87 -24.02 -13.69
C ALA A 159 3.87 -24.35 -12.57
N ASP A 160 4.32 -25.60 -12.48
CA ASP A 160 5.29 -26.05 -11.47
C ASP A 160 6.62 -25.28 -11.49
N LYS A 161 7.01 -24.77 -12.65
CA LYS A 161 8.20 -23.92 -12.79
C LYS A 161 8.12 -22.60 -12.00
N PHE A 162 6.93 -22.16 -11.58
CA PHE A 162 6.70 -20.89 -10.90
C PHE A 162 6.25 -21.03 -9.44
N VAL A 163 6.50 -22.19 -8.80
CA VAL A 163 6.11 -22.45 -7.41
C VAL A 163 6.58 -21.36 -6.45
N TYR A 164 7.81 -20.87 -6.60
CA TYR A 164 8.38 -19.82 -5.74
C TYR A 164 7.74 -18.44 -5.96
N GLN A 165 7.17 -18.18 -7.14
CA GLN A 165 6.55 -16.92 -7.50
C GLN A 165 5.04 -16.90 -7.22
N ARG A 166 4.43 -18.03 -6.81
CA ARG A 166 3.00 -18.11 -6.50
C ARG A 166 2.51 -17.03 -5.52
N PRO A 167 3.20 -16.75 -4.39
CA PRO A 167 2.76 -15.69 -3.48
C PRO A 167 2.72 -14.31 -4.14
N GLU A 168 3.70 -14.01 -5.01
CA GLU A 168 3.72 -12.75 -5.76
C GLU A 168 2.59 -12.71 -6.80
N LEU A 169 2.38 -13.80 -7.54
CA LEU A 169 1.30 -13.90 -8.54
C LEU A 169 -0.08 -13.68 -7.90
N LEU A 170 -0.33 -14.28 -6.74
CA LEU A 170 -1.58 -14.13 -5.99
C LEU A 170 -1.78 -12.68 -5.50
N ALA A 171 -0.72 -12.06 -4.97
CA ALA A 171 -0.75 -10.65 -4.60
C ALA A 171 -1.01 -9.73 -5.80
N GLU A 172 -0.42 -10.05 -6.96
CA GLU A 172 -0.59 -9.31 -8.20
C GLU A 172 -2.03 -9.45 -8.74
N LEU A 173 -2.63 -10.65 -8.68
CA LEU A 173 -4.04 -10.88 -9.04
C LEU A 173 -5.00 -10.07 -8.15
N ALA A 174 -4.76 -10.05 -6.84
CA ALA A 174 -5.53 -9.22 -5.92
C ALA A 174 -5.42 -7.73 -6.24
N LYS A 175 -4.21 -7.26 -6.60
CA LYS A 175 -3.98 -5.88 -7.00
C LYS A 175 -4.61 -5.54 -8.35
N CYS A 176 -4.64 -6.47 -9.31
CA CYS A 176 -5.37 -6.33 -10.56
C CYS A 176 -6.87 -6.10 -10.29
N MET A 177 -7.49 -6.91 -9.42
CA MET A 177 -8.90 -6.75 -9.03
C MET A 177 -9.18 -5.44 -8.32
N ALA A 178 -8.23 -4.93 -7.54
CA ALA A 178 -8.36 -3.62 -6.90
C ALA A 178 -8.23 -2.46 -7.90
N SER A 179 -7.50 -2.66 -8.99
CA SER A 179 -7.21 -1.60 -9.97
C SER A 179 -8.22 -1.55 -11.13
N ASP A 180 -8.83 -2.68 -11.48
CA ASP A 180 -9.79 -2.81 -12.58
C ASP A 180 -10.91 -3.78 -12.19
N GLU A 181 -12.12 -3.24 -12.05
CA GLU A 181 -13.31 -4.00 -11.67
C GLU A 181 -13.67 -5.09 -12.69
N LYS A 182 -13.25 -4.95 -13.95
CA LYS A 182 -13.47 -5.98 -14.99
C LYS A 182 -12.72 -7.28 -14.68
N CYS A 183 -11.71 -7.26 -13.82
CA CYS A 183 -11.04 -8.49 -13.37
C CYS A 183 -12.02 -9.46 -12.70
N PHE A 184 -13.03 -8.95 -11.99
CA PHE A 184 -14.04 -9.81 -11.35
C PHE A 184 -14.86 -10.59 -12.38
N SER A 185 -15.29 -9.94 -13.47
CA SER A 185 -16.04 -10.63 -14.53
C SER A 185 -15.15 -11.62 -15.29
N VAL A 186 -13.90 -11.26 -15.57
CA VAL A 186 -12.92 -12.18 -16.16
C VAL A 186 -12.72 -13.40 -15.27
N TRP A 187 -12.54 -13.23 -13.97
CA TRP A 187 -12.40 -14.36 -13.05
C TRP A 187 -13.63 -15.26 -13.04
N ARG A 188 -14.85 -14.69 -13.09
CA ARG A 188 -16.10 -15.46 -13.25
C ARG A 188 -16.11 -16.34 -14.48
N THR A 189 -15.59 -15.85 -15.61
CA THR A 189 -15.51 -16.66 -16.84
C THR A 189 -14.49 -17.79 -16.78
N LEU A 190 -13.42 -17.64 -15.98
CA LEU A 190 -12.34 -18.63 -15.85
C LEU A 190 -12.62 -19.71 -14.80
N TYR A 191 -13.48 -19.42 -13.83
CA TYR A 191 -13.70 -20.24 -12.63
C TYR A 191 -13.99 -21.72 -12.93
N SER A 192 -14.95 -22.00 -13.81
CA SER A 192 -15.41 -23.37 -14.12
C SER A 192 -14.35 -24.27 -14.77
N GLN A 193 -13.33 -23.67 -15.38
CA GLN A 193 -12.23 -24.35 -16.05
C GLN A 193 -10.95 -24.40 -15.20
N ASN A 194 -10.86 -23.57 -14.16
CA ASN A 194 -9.65 -23.34 -13.39
C ASN A 194 -9.95 -23.34 -11.88
N LEU A 195 -10.54 -24.43 -11.39
CA LEU A 195 -10.92 -24.58 -9.99
C LEU A 195 -9.70 -24.60 -9.06
N THR A 196 -8.65 -25.34 -9.39
CA THR A 196 -7.40 -25.37 -8.60
C THR A 196 -6.78 -23.99 -8.43
N GLN A 197 -6.69 -23.20 -9.51
CA GLN A 197 -6.16 -21.83 -9.45
C GLN A 197 -7.11 -20.90 -8.67
N SER A 198 -8.43 -21.09 -8.83
CA SER A 198 -9.43 -20.31 -8.10
C SER A 198 -9.38 -20.59 -6.60
N ALA A 199 -9.18 -21.85 -6.19
CA ALA A 199 -9.01 -22.24 -4.80
C ALA A 199 -7.82 -21.51 -4.17
N GLN A 200 -6.67 -21.49 -4.84
CA GLN A 200 -5.47 -20.76 -4.37
C GLN A 200 -5.72 -19.25 -4.23
N LEU A 201 -6.44 -18.64 -5.17
CA LEU A 201 -6.77 -17.22 -5.08
C LEU A 201 -7.77 -16.94 -3.96
N LEU A 202 -8.80 -17.77 -3.78
CA LEU A 202 -9.75 -17.64 -2.69
C LEU A 202 -9.07 -17.80 -1.33
N GLU A 203 -8.21 -18.80 -1.16
CA GLU A 203 -7.39 -19.02 0.03
C GLU A 203 -6.53 -17.78 0.34
N TYR A 204 -5.81 -17.27 -0.65
CA TYR A 204 -5.01 -16.05 -0.49
C TYR A 204 -5.86 -14.84 -0.03
N LEU A 205 -7.06 -14.66 -0.58
CA LEU A 205 -7.97 -13.58 -0.21
C LEU A 205 -8.51 -13.74 1.21
N ILE A 206 -8.72 -14.98 1.69
CA ILE A 206 -9.12 -15.27 3.07
C ILE A 206 -7.98 -14.89 4.03
N ASP A 207 -6.79 -15.41 3.78
CA ASP A 207 -5.62 -15.21 4.64
C ASP A 207 -5.22 -13.74 4.73
N ASN A 208 -5.33 -13.01 3.62
CA ASN A 208 -4.92 -11.62 3.51
C ASN A 208 -6.09 -10.64 3.60
N TYR A 209 -7.30 -11.07 3.98
CA TYR A 209 -8.52 -10.25 3.90
C TYR A 209 -8.38 -8.85 4.53
N ARG A 210 -7.60 -8.73 5.62
CA ARG A 210 -7.36 -7.47 6.35
C ARG A 210 -6.30 -6.56 5.70
N THR A 211 -5.39 -7.15 4.95
CA THR A 211 -4.27 -6.47 4.29
C THR A 211 -4.53 -6.27 2.79
N LEU A 212 -5.69 -6.72 2.29
CA LEU A 212 -6.11 -6.47 0.92
C LEU A 212 -6.11 -4.98 0.58
N PRO A 213 -5.87 -4.62 -0.70
CA PRO A 213 -5.91 -3.24 -1.14
C PRO A 213 -7.24 -2.56 -0.77
N SER A 214 -7.18 -1.36 -0.20
CA SER A 214 -8.38 -0.64 0.28
C SER A 214 -9.35 -0.25 -0.83
N ASN A 215 -8.86 -0.13 -2.06
CA ASN A 215 -9.63 0.13 -3.27
C ASN A 215 -10.30 -1.13 -3.86
N LEU A 216 -10.05 -2.31 -3.31
CA LEU A 216 -10.73 -3.53 -3.73
C LEU A 216 -12.20 -3.47 -3.34
N SER A 217 -13.08 -3.55 -4.35
CA SER A 217 -14.53 -3.49 -4.14
C SER A 217 -15.02 -4.75 -3.42
N LYS A 218 -15.29 -4.59 -2.11
CA LYS A 218 -15.86 -5.67 -1.28
C LYS A 218 -17.19 -6.16 -1.84
N LYS A 219 -18.02 -5.25 -2.37
CA LYS A 219 -19.30 -5.59 -2.99
C LYS A 219 -19.12 -6.52 -4.20
N LEU A 220 -18.24 -6.15 -5.14
CA LEU A 220 -17.98 -6.97 -6.32
C LEU A 220 -17.32 -8.30 -5.96
N LEU A 221 -16.47 -8.32 -4.93
CA LEU A 221 -15.91 -9.55 -4.40
C LEU A 221 -17.03 -10.46 -3.85
N THR A 222 -17.94 -9.93 -3.02
CA THR A 222 -19.08 -10.70 -2.49
C THR A 222 -19.95 -11.25 -3.62
N GLU A 223 -20.31 -10.44 -4.61
CA GLU A 223 -21.10 -10.88 -5.77
C GLU A 223 -20.40 -11.97 -6.58
N THR A 224 -19.07 -11.88 -6.72
CA THR A 224 -18.26 -12.87 -7.42
C THR A 224 -18.22 -14.20 -6.68
N VAL A 225 -18.03 -14.19 -5.36
CA VAL A 225 -18.03 -15.40 -4.53
C VAL A 225 -19.42 -16.03 -4.48
N LEU A 226 -20.49 -15.24 -4.43
CA LEU A 226 -21.87 -15.74 -4.56
C LEU A 226 -22.11 -16.40 -5.91
N SER A 227 -21.58 -15.83 -7.00
CA SER A 227 -21.63 -16.45 -8.33
C SER A 227 -20.91 -17.80 -8.34
N PHE A 228 -19.74 -17.91 -7.69
CA PHE A 228 -19.00 -19.17 -7.58
C PHE A 228 -19.77 -20.22 -6.78
N ARG A 229 -20.43 -19.82 -5.69
CA ARG A 229 -21.28 -20.73 -4.92
C ARG A 229 -22.38 -21.33 -5.79
N ASN A 230 -23.09 -20.50 -6.56
CA ASN A 230 -24.14 -20.98 -7.47
C ASN A 230 -23.56 -21.96 -8.51
N THR A 231 -22.38 -21.65 -9.08
CA THR A 231 -21.70 -22.56 -10.03
C THR A 231 -21.29 -23.89 -9.38
N ASN A 232 -20.88 -23.89 -8.10
CA ASN A 232 -20.57 -25.12 -7.37
C ASN A 232 -21.83 -25.94 -7.06
N ASP A 233 -22.95 -25.27 -6.73
CA ASP A 233 -24.24 -25.93 -6.53
C ASP A 233 -24.71 -26.62 -7.83
N ASP A 234 -24.51 -25.97 -8.99
CA ASP A 234 -24.78 -26.55 -10.30
C ASP A 234 -23.90 -27.79 -10.56
N PHE A 235 -22.60 -27.73 -10.28
CA PHE A 235 -21.71 -28.89 -10.40
C PHE A 235 -22.12 -30.05 -9.50
N ARG A 236 -22.59 -29.77 -8.28
CA ARG A 236 -23.12 -30.79 -7.36
C ARG A 236 -24.40 -31.43 -7.91
N ALA A 237 -25.28 -30.64 -8.51
CA ALA A 237 -26.52 -31.14 -9.11
C ALA A 237 -26.29 -31.99 -10.36
N GLU A 238 -25.24 -31.70 -11.13
CA GLU A 238 -24.90 -32.46 -12.35
C GLU A 238 -24.34 -33.87 -12.08
N GLY A 239 -23.99 -34.22 -10.83
CA GLY A 239 -23.57 -35.57 -10.43
C GLY A 239 -22.30 -36.10 -11.12
N LYS A 240 -21.54 -35.23 -11.79
CA LYS A 240 -20.27 -35.57 -12.46
C LYS A 240 -19.17 -35.78 -11.41
N PRO A 241 -18.11 -36.55 -11.73
CA PRO A 241 -16.94 -36.61 -10.87
C PRO A 241 -16.42 -35.20 -10.60
N LEU A 242 -16.30 -34.86 -9.32
CA LEU A 242 -15.78 -33.58 -8.85
C LEU A 242 -14.39 -33.38 -9.44
N LYS A 243 -14.19 -32.26 -10.14
CA LYS A 243 -12.87 -31.88 -10.64
C LYS A 243 -11.97 -31.51 -9.47
N ASP A 244 -10.67 -31.75 -9.62
CA ASP A 244 -9.66 -31.33 -8.64
C ASP A 244 -9.82 -29.84 -8.28
N GLY A 245 -9.82 -29.55 -6.98
CA GLY A 245 -9.99 -28.20 -6.44
C GLY A 245 -11.44 -27.78 -6.19
N HIS A 246 -12.45 -28.54 -6.60
CA HIS A 246 -13.87 -28.19 -6.35
C HIS A 246 -14.20 -28.08 -4.85
N GLU A 247 -13.89 -29.11 -4.07
CA GLU A 247 -14.17 -29.14 -2.62
C GLU A 247 -13.48 -27.98 -1.88
N ALA A 248 -12.22 -27.69 -2.25
CA ALA A 248 -11.48 -26.56 -1.72
C ALA A 248 -12.16 -25.22 -2.07
N CYS A 249 -12.55 -25.03 -3.33
CA CYS A 249 -13.29 -23.84 -3.75
C CYS A 249 -14.60 -23.65 -2.97
N GLU A 250 -15.39 -24.71 -2.77
CA GLU A 250 -16.64 -24.64 -1.99
C GLU A 250 -16.37 -24.20 -0.54
N ALA A 251 -15.43 -24.87 0.13
CA ALA A 251 -15.04 -24.54 1.50
C ALA A 251 -14.49 -23.10 1.63
N HIS A 252 -13.66 -22.66 0.68
CA HIS A 252 -13.11 -21.31 0.67
C HIS A 252 -14.19 -20.25 0.38
N CYS A 253 -15.14 -20.52 -0.52
CA CYS A 253 -16.25 -19.59 -0.78
C CYS A 253 -17.07 -19.32 0.50
N GLU A 254 -17.46 -20.38 1.21
CA GLU A 254 -18.21 -20.25 2.47
C GLU A 254 -17.41 -19.52 3.56
N THR A 255 -16.13 -19.87 3.71
CA THR A 255 -15.23 -19.21 4.67
C THR A 255 -15.08 -17.72 4.36
N LEU A 256 -14.93 -17.36 3.08
CA LEU A 256 -14.74 -15.99 2.64
C LEU A 256 -16.04 -15.17 2.79
N LEU A 257 -17.21 -15.74 2.46
CA LEU A 257 -18.51 -15.08 2.69
C LEU A 257 -18.76 -14.81 4.18
N ASN A 258 -18.48 -15.77 5.04
CA ASN A 258 -18.57 -15.61 6.50
C ASN A 258 -17.60 -14.54 7.02
N THR A 259 -16.40 -14.48 6.44
CA THR A 259 -15.42 -13.45 6.78
C THR A 259 -15.92 -12.06 6.40
N MET A 260 -16.56 -11.91 5.23
CA MET A 260 -17.13 -10.65 4.76
C MET A 260 -18.39 -10.22 5.54
N SER A 261 -19.22 -11.16 5.97
CA SER A 261 -20.45 -10.88 6.73
C SER A 261 -20.18 -10.59 8.21
N SER A 262 -19.05 -11.07 8.75
CA SER A 262 -18.71 -10.90 10.16
C SER A 262 -18.43 -9.43 10.52
N TRP A 263 -19.44 -8.76 11.08
CA TRP A 263 -19.23 -7.52 11.83
C TRP A 263 -18.40 -7.85 13.08
N LYS A 264 -17.08 -7.75 13.00
CA LYS A 264 -16.19 -7.96 14.15
C LYS A 264 -16.24 -6.75 15.07
N VAL A 265 -17.27 -6.73 15.92
CA VAL A 265 -17.32 -5.82 17.07
C VAL A 265 -16.12 -6.14 17.98
N PRO A 266 -15.33 -5.16 18.44
CA PRO A 266 -14.16 -5.41 19.27
C PRO A 266 -14.59 -5.77 20.71
N ILE A 267 -15.05 -7.01 20.90
CA ILE A 267 -15.64 -7.50 22.16
C ILE A 267 -14.73 -7.21 23.36
N LYS A 268 -13.40 -7.35 23.23
CA LYS A 268 -12.43 -7.06 24.30
C LYS A 268 -12.45 -5.58 24.72
N SER A 269 -12.54 -4.67 23.75
CA SER A 269 -12.62 -3.23 24.02
C SER A 269 -13.96 -2.86 24.66
N ILE A 270 -15.05 -3.48 24.23
CA ILE A 270 -16.38 -3.28 24.83
C ILE A 270 -16.41 -3.80 26.27
N LEU A 271 -15.86 -5.00 26.54
CA LEU A 271 -15.77 -5.55 27.88
C LEU A 271 -14.94 -4.66 28.81
N LEU A 272 -13.84 -4.08 28.31
CA LEU A 272 -13.03 -3.13 29.08
C LEU A 272 -13.79 -1.84 29.38
N VAL A 273 -14.48 -1.26 28.39
CA VAL A 273 -15.29 -0.05 28.60
C VAL A 273 -16.43 -0.32 29.58
N LEU A 274 -17.11 -1.47 29.46
CA LEU A 274 -18.19 -1.86 30.34
C LEU A 274 -17.72 -2.03 31.79
N THR A 275 -16.57 -2.66 32.01
CA THR A 275 -16.01 -2.83 33.36
C THR A 275 -15.59 -1.50 33.98
N LEU A 276 -14.94 -0.61 33.21
CA LEU A 276 -14.62 0.74 33.68
C LEU A 276 -15.88 1.57 34.00
N LEU A 277 -16.93 1.42 33.21
CA LEU A 277 -18.21 2.09 33.44
C LEU A 277 -18.89 1.56 34.72
N LEU A 278 -18.89 0.26 34.96
CA LEU A 278 -19.41 -0.34 36.19
C LEU A 278 -18.63 0.13 37.42
N VAL A 279 -17.29 0.11 37.37
CA VAL A 279 -16.44 0.58 38.47
C VAL A 279 -16.65 2.07 38.75
N SER A 280 -16.78 2.89 37.71
CA SER A 280 -17.03 4.33 37.87
C SER A 280 -18.42 4.65 38.41
N LEU A 281 -19.46 3.92 38.00
CA LEU A 281 -20.81 4.04 38.59
C LEU A 281 -20.81 3.65 40.07
N LEU A 282 -20.13 2.56 40.43
CA LEU A 282 -19.98 2.13 41.83
C LEU A 282 -19.21 3.16 42.66
N ALA A 283 -18.13 3.71 42.12
CA ALA A 283 -17.34 4.75 42.77
C ALA A 283 -18.14 6.06 42.94
N TYR A 284 -18.98 6.41 41.96
CA TYR A 284 -19.86 7.57 42.05
C TYR A 284 -20.95 7.37 43.12
N ASP A 285 -21.65 6.23 43.11
CA ASP A 285 -22.72 5.87 44.08
C ASP A 285 -22.19 5.83 45.52
N THR A 286 -20.99 5.28 45.72
CA THR A 286 -20.36 5.25 47.05
C THR A 286 -19.92 6.63 47.51
N LYS A 287 -19.43 7.48 46.61
CA LYS A 287 -19.03 8.86 46.93
C LYS A 287 -20.23 9.76 47.25
N THR A 288 -21.35 9.62 46.54
CA THR A 288 -22.56 10.42 46.79
C THR A 288 -23.24 10.06 48.12
N HIS A 289 -23.17 8.80 48.54
CA HIS A 289 -23.83 8.31 49.76
C HIS A 289 -22.90 8.13 50.96
N GLY A 290 -21.60 8.40 50.81
CA GLY A 290 -20.59 8.42 51.87
C GLY A 290 -20.16 7.05 52.40
N SER A 291 -20.96 5.99 52.22
CA SER A 291 -20.56 4.61 52.51
C SER A 291 -21.28 3.61 51.62
N PHE A 292 -20.64 2.46 51.36
CA PHE A 292 -21.22 1.37 50.55
C PHE A 292 -22.54 0.84 51.14
N GLN A 293 -22.64 0.77 52.47
CA GLN A 293 -23.85 0.31 53.16
C GLN A 293 -25.05 1.27 52.99
N LYS A 294 -24.80 2.56 52.71
CA LYS A 294 -25.82 3.59 52.47
C LYS A 294 -26.12 3.80 50.98
N SER A 295 -25.31 3.24 50.09
CA SER A 295 -25.46 3.40 48.65
C SER A 295 -26.65 2.60 48.11
N TYR A 296 -27.18 3.00 46.94
CA TYR A 296 -28.29 2.27 46.32
C TYR A 296 -27.87 0.83 45.98
N THR A 297 -26.63 0.65 45.53
CA THR A 297 -26.09 -0.67 45.19
C THR A 297 -25.95 -1.56 46.43
N GLY A 298 -25.46 -1.03 47.55
CA GLY A 298 -25.35 -1.79 48.80
C GLY A 298 -26.71 -2.19 49.38
N ASN A 299 -27.71 -1.29 49.31
CA ASN A 299 -29.08 -1.60 49.72
C ASN A 299 -29.76 -2.64 48.82
N LEU A 300 -29.52 -2.59 47.51
CA LEU A 300 -30.00 -3.61 46.56
C LEU A 300 -29.40 -4.97 46.87
N LEU A 301 -28.09 -5.06 47.07
CA LEU A 301 -27.38 -6.30 47.43
C LEU A 301 -27.85 -6.89 48.77
N LYS A 302 -28.21 -6.02 49.73
CA LYS A 302 -28.80 -6.42 51.01
C LYS A 302 -30.23 -6.94 50.84
N ARG A 303 -31.04 -6.30 49.98
CA ARG A 303 -32.42 -6.73 49.68
C ARG A 303 -32.47 -8.05 48.90
N THR A 304 -31.49 -8.32 48.04
CA THR A 304 -31.40 -9.57 47.27
C THR A 304 -30.75 -10.72 48.06
N GLY A 305 -30.29 -10.49 49.29
CA GLY A 305 -29.63 -11.51 50.12
C GLY A 305 -28.25 -11.95 49.60
N THR A 306 -27.69 -11.25 48.61
CA THR A 306 -26.42 -11.61 47.95
C THR A 306 -25.19 -10.96 48.59
N LEU A 307 -25.39 -10.02 49.53
CA LEU A 307 -24.33 -9.36 50.29
C LEU A 307 -23.27 -10.33 50.88
N PRO A 308 -23.61 -11.43 51.58
CA PRO A 308 -22.60 -12.34 52.14
C PRO A 308 -21.77 -13.05 51.07
N VAL A 309 -22.34 -13.30 49.88
CA VAL A 309 -21.60 -13.89 48.74
C VAL A 309 -20.58 -12.89 48.20
N VAL A 310 -20.95 -11.61 48.13
CA VAL A 310 -20.05 -10.54 47.70
C VAL A 310 -18.93 -10.31 48.73
N GLU A 311 -19.23 -10.37 50.03
CA GLU A 311 -18.22 -10.26 51.09
C GLU A 311 -17.24 -11.46 51.07
N GLN A 312 -17.73 -12.67 50.82
CA GLN A 312 -16.86 -13.84 50.60
C GLN A 312 -16.00 -13.72 49.34
N ALA A 313 -16.54 -13.16 48.26
CA ALA A 313 -15.77 -12.90 47.05
C ALA A 313 -14.70 -11.84 47.29
N TYR A 314 -15.05 -10.77 48.01
CA TYR A 314 -14.13 -9.68 48.36
C TYR A 314 -12.95 -10.18 49.20
N THR A 315 -13.21 -10.96 50.27
CA THR A 315 -12.16 -11.52 51.13
C THR A 315 -11.26 -12.52 50.39
N LYS A 316 -11.80 -13.28 49.43
CA LYS A 316 -10.98 -14.12 48.54
C LYS A 316 -10.11 -13.28 47.60
N ILE A 317 -10.67 -12.24 46.98
CA ILE A 317 -9.92 -11.34 46.10
C ILE A 317 -8.81 -10.65 46.89
N GLU A 318 -9.10 -10.18 48.09
CA GLU A 318 -8.13 -9.56 48.99
C GLU A 318 -6.97 -10.50 49.32
N THR A 319 -7.27 -11.73 49.77
CA THR A 319 -6.23 -12.73 50.10
C THR A 319 -5.37 -13.10 48.88
N TYR A 320 -5.97 -13.35 47.72
CA TYR A 320 -5.22 -13.61 46.49
C TYR A 320 -4.43 -12.38 46.00
N SER A 321 -4.93 -11.17 46.20
CA SER A 321 -4.21 -9.94 45.83
C SER A 321 -2.96 -9.73 46.69
N LEU A 322 -3.03 -10.05 47.98
CA LEU A 322 -1.88 -9.99 48.90
C LEU A 322 -0.85 -11.08 48.57
N ILE A 323 -1.29 -12.29 48.22
CA ILE A 323 -0.41 -13.36 47.73
C ILE A 323 0.26 -12.94 46.42
N ALA A 324 -0.49 -12.36 45.48
CA ALA A 324 0.07 -11.87 44.22
C ALA A 324 1.06 -10.73 44.45
N TYR A 325 0.75 -9.79 45.36
CA TYR A 325 1.64 -8.67 45.69
C TYR A 325 2.93 -9.15 46.36
N SER A 326 2.84 -10.05 47.34
CA SER A 326 4.03 -10.63 47.99
C SER A 326 4.88 -11.45 47.03
N TRP A 327 4.25 -12.25 46.16
CA TRP A 327 4.97 -12.97 45.10
C TRP A 327 5.64 -12.01 44.12
N LEU A 328 4.97 -10.93 43.70
CA LEU A 328 5.56 -9.89 42.84
C LEU A 328 6.72 -9.19 43.54
N ALA A 329 6.59 -8.80 44.81
CA ALA A 329 7.66 -8.15 45.56
C ALA A 329 8.94 -8.99 45.63
N VAL A 330 8.80 -10.33 45.71
CA VAL A 330 9.94 -11.26 45.75
C VAL A 330 10.50 -11.53 44.35
N ASN A 331 9.65 -11.75 43.34
CA ASN A 331 10.09 -12.23 42.03
C ASN A 331 10.41 -11.10 41.03
N LEU A 332 9.71 -9.97 41.10
CA LEU A 332 9.92 -8.82 40.22
C LEU A 332 11.37 -8.31 40.22
N PRO A 333 12.10 -8.16 41.36
CA PRO A 333 13.50 -7.75 41.32
C PRO A 333 14.43 -8.78 40.66
N VAL A 334 14.12 -10.09 40.77
CA VAL A 334 14.90 -11.16 40.12
C VAL A 334 14.75 -11.08 38.60
N TYR A 335 13.51 -10.99 38.11
CA TYR A 335 13.25 -10.83 36.68
C TYR A 335 13.77 -9.48 36.15
N TRP A 336 13.65 -8.41 36.92
CA TRP A 336 14.18 -7.08 36.57
C TRP A 336 15.70 -7.10 36.44
N LYS A 337 16.41 -7.81 37.32
CA LYS A 337 17.87 -7.97 37.23
C LYS A 337 18.28 -8.71 35.96
N SER A 338 17.60 -9.78 35.59
CA SER A 338 17.86 -10.52 34.34
C SER A 338 17.54 -9.69 33.09
N VAL A 339 16.39 -9.02 33.08
CA VAL A 339 15.95 -8.17 31.96
C VAL A 339 16.87 -6.95 31.79
N SER A 340 17.25 -6.29 32.88
CA SER A 340 18.20 -5.17 32.85
C SER A 340 19.59 -5.60 32.42
N ALA A 341 20.08 -6.79 32.82
CA ALA A 341 21.36 -7.31 32.36
C ALA A 341 21.40 -7.55 30.84
N VAL A 342 20.30 -8.04 30.26
CA VAL A 342 20.18 -8.25 28.80
C VAL A 342 20.00 -6.92 28.06
N LEU A 343 19.16 -6.02 28.57
CA LEU A 343 18.81 -4.76 27.89
C LEU A 343 19.84 -3.64 28.04
N SER A 344 20.63 -3.63 29.12
CA SER A 344 21.66 -2.61 29.39
C SER A 344 22.64 -2.37 28.22
N PRO A 345 23.25 -3.39 27.59
CA PRO A 345 24.14 -3.18 26.44
C PRO A 345 23.40 -2.60 25.22
N TYR A 346 22.13 -2.95 25.00
CA TYR A 346 21.35 -2.41 23.88
C TYR A 346 20.92 -0.97 24.12
N LEU A 347 20.50 -0.64 25.35
CA LEU A 347 20.13 0.71 25.74
C LEU A 347 21.32 1.67 25.68
N THR A 348 22.50 1.24 26.14
CA THR A 348 23.72 2.05 26.05
C THR A 348 24.13 2.30 24.59
N LEU A 349 24.02 1.28 23.73
CA LEU A 349 24.30 1.42 22.28
C LEU A 349 23.27 2.31 21.58
N PHE A 350 21.99 2.17 21.93
CA PHE A 350 20.91 3.05 21.46
C PHE A 350 21.17 4.50 21.85
N TRP A 351 21.46 4.77 23.13
CA TRP A 351 21.73 6.11 23.61
C TRP A 351 22.97 6.73 22.96
N ALA A 352 24.05 5.95 22.80
CA ALA A 352 25.25 6.42 22.09
C ALA A 352 24.93 6.83 20.65
N LYS A 353 24.20 5.99 19.90
CA LYS A 353 23.80 6.28 18.52
C LYS A 353 22.81 7.44 18.44
N PHE A 354 21.89 7.54 19.38
CA PHE A 354 20.95 8.66 19.48
C PHE A 354 21.68 9.99 19.75
N THR A 355 22.69 10.00 20.62
CA THR A 355 23.51 11.20 20.86
C THR A 355 24.32 11.60 19.63
N GLU A 356 24.87 10.64 18.88
CA GLU A 356 25.62 10.91 17.64
C GLU A 356 24.71 11.52 16.56
N VAL A 357 23.52 10.93 16.36
CA VAL A 357 22.52 11.43 15.39
C VAL A 357 21.98 12.80 15.80
N SER A 358 21.67 13.01 17.08
CA SER A 358 21.17 14.30 17.55
C SER A 358 22.20 15.42 17.42
N LEU A 359 23.49 15.14 17.70
CA LEU A 359 24.58 16.08 17.45
C LEU A 359 24.76 16.37 15.95
N TYR A 360 24.68 15.34 15.10
CA TYR A 360 24.74 15.53 13.65
C TYR A 360 23.58 16.39 13.13
N VAL A 361 22.35 16.15 13.60
CA VAL A 361 21.16 16.93 13.23
C VAL A 361 21.28 18.38 13.75
N TRP A 362 21.75 18.57 14.99
CA TRP A 362 21.97 19.90 15.55
C TRP A 362 22.98 20.71 14.74
N ASN A 363 24.12 20.10 14.38
CA ASN A 363 25.15 20.76 13.58
C ASN A 363 24.66 21.00 12.14
N SER A 364 23.99 20.04 11.52
CA SER A 364 23.45 20.17 10.15
C SER A 364 22.36 21.26 10.03
N THR A 365 21.69 21.58 11.14
CA THR A 365 20.63 22.61 11.18
C THR A 365 21.14 23.99 11.59
N GLU A 366 22.45 24.19 11.77
CA GLU A 366 23.04 25.50 12.15
C GLU A 366 22.66 26.61 11.17
N VAL A 367 22.81 26.38 9.86
CA VAL A 367 22.46 27.35 8.81
C VAL A 367 20.98 27.73 8.87
N LEU A 368 20.11 26.74 9.09
CA LEU A 368 18.67 26.96 9.19
C LEU A 368 18.32 27.76 10.45
N ARG A 369 18.95 27.45 11.59
CA ARG A 369 18.74 28.16 12.86
C ARG A 369 19.21 29.61 12.79
N VAL A 370 20.37 29.87 12.18
CA VAL A 370 20.88 31.23 11.95
C VAL A 370 19.96 32.00 11.01
N TRP A 371 19.48 31.38 9.93
CA TRP A 371 18.50 32.01 9.02
C TRP A 371 17.17 32.32 9.72
N ILE A 372 16.62 31.39 10.49
CA ILE A 372 15.40 31.55 11.28
C ILE A 372 15.56 32.72 12.26
N ASN A 373 16.65 32.74 13.02
CA ASN A 373 16.88 33.77 14.04
C ASN A 373 17.09 35.17 13.44
N LYS A 374 17.55 35.25 12.18
CA LYS A 374 17.72 36.51 11.46
C LYS A 374 16.46 36.97 10.73
N THR A 375 15.64 36.04 10.23
CA THR A 375 14.53 36.34 9.33
C THR A 375 13.20 36.51 10.07
N ILE A 376 12.99 35.79 11.17
CA ILE A 376 11.73 35.80 11.91
C ILE A 376 11.49 37.13 12.66
N PRO A 377 12.46 37.72 13.38
CA PRO A 377 12.24 38.98 14.10
C PRO A 377 11.73 40.14 13.22
N PRO A 378 12.33 40.45 12.05
CA PRO A 378 11.83 41.55 11.21
C PRO A 378 10.45 41.27 10.60
N ILE A 379 10.11 39.99 10.34
CA ILE A 379 8.76 39.63 9.89
C ILE A 379 7.73 39.88 10.99
N LEU A 380 8.07 39.56 12.25
CA LEU A 380 7.21 39.81 13.41
C LEU A 380 6.98 41.31 13.64
N GLU A 381 8.04 42.12 13.54
CA GLU A 381 7.93 43.59 13.63
C GLU A 381 7.10 44.18 12.48
N THR A 382 7.26 43.68 11.25
CA THR A 382 6.48 44.16 10.10
C THR A 382 4.98 43.82 10.26
N ILE A 383 4.68 42.65 10.84
CA ILE A 383 3.30 42.23 11.11
C ILE A 383 2.69 43.05 12.25
N SER A 384 3.44 43.34 13.32
CA SER A 384 2.95 44.14 14.44
C SER A 384 2.73 45.60 14.06
N ASP A 385 3.65 46.20 13.31
CA ASP A 385 3.67 47.65 13.10
C ASP A 385 2.80 48.11 11.93
N ASP A 386 2.64 47.28 10.89
CA ASP A 386 1.96 47.69 9.66
C ASP A 386 0.61 46.99 9.44
N LEU A 387 0.49 45.71 9.81
CA LEU A 387 -0.72 44.92 9.54
C LEU A 387 -1.80 45.14 10.61
N VAL A 388 -1.43 45.13 11.89
CA VAL A 388 -2.38 45.26 13.01
C VAL A 388 -3.13 46.60 12.98
N PRO A 389 -2.48 47.77 12.78
CA PRO A 389 -3.19 49.05 12.75
C PRO A 389 -4.11 49.20 11.53
N LYS A 390 -3.70 48.69 10.36
CA LYS A 390 -4.53 48.71 9.13
C LYS A 390 -5.81 47.91 9.31
N VAL A 391 -5.70 46.70 9.87
CA VAL A 391 -6.88 45.85 10.14
C VAL A 391 -7.79 46.51 11.17
N GLN A 392 -7.23 47.12 12.22
CA GLN A 392 -8.01 47.82 13.24
C GLN A 392 -8.74 49.04 12.67
N SER A 393 -8.10 49.83 11.80
CA SER A 393 -8.73 50.97 11.13
C SER A 393 -9.85 50.56 10.17
N PHE A 394 -9.68 49.44 9.46
CA PHE A 394 -10.70 48.92 8.54
C PHE A 394 -11.92 48.41 9.31
N PHE A 395 -11.68 47.74 10.43
CA PHE A 395 -12.75 47.27 11.31
C PHE A 395 -13.56 48.44 11.90
N TRP A 396 -12.88 49.52 12.34
CA TRP A 396 -13.54 50.74 12.81
C TRP A 396 -14.37 51.45 11.72
N GLN A 397 -13.89 51.47 10.48
CA GLN A 397 -14.68 52.02 9.37
C GLN A 397 -15.97 51.22 9.15
N ILE A 398 -15.90 49.89 9.13
CA ILE A 398 -17.07 49.02 8.93
C ILE A 398 -18.08 49.19 10.07
N THR A 399 -17.62 49.20 11.32
CA THR A 399 -18.53 49.37 12.48
C THR A 399 -19.21 50.73 12.48
N SER A 400 -18.50 51.79 12.09
CA SER A 400 -19.09 53.13 11.96
C SER A 400 -20.17 53.21 10.87
N GLN A 401 -19.95 52.57 9.72
CA GLN A 401 -20.94 52.52 8.64
C GLN A 401 -22.16 51.72 9.06
N LEU A 402 -21.97 50.54 9.67
CA LEU A 402 -23.07 49.72 10.19
C LEU A 402 -23.90 50.47 11.24
N HIS A 403 -23.25 51.21 12.15
CA HIS A 403 -23.95 52.04 13.12
C HIS A 403 -24.79 53.14 12.46
N THR A 404 -24.26 53.76 11.40
CA THR A 404 -24.98 54.78 10.63
C THR A 404 -26.20 54.21 9.92
N TYR A 405 -26.06 53.05 9.25
CA TYR A 405 -27.17 52.36 8.62
C TYR A 405 -28.21 51.86 9.64
N PHE A 406 -27.76 51.40 10.82
CA PHE A 406 -28.64 51.00 11.90
C PHE A 406 -29.45 52.19 12.44
N ASN A 407 -28.84 53.36 12.61
CA ASN A 407 -29.56 54.57 13.02
C ASN A 407 -30.55 55.05 11.95
N ILE A 408 -30.20 54.96 10.67
CA ILE A 408 -31.12 55.28 9.56
C ILE A 408 -32.31 54.31 9.55
N PHE A 409 -32.06 53.01 9.72
CA PHE A 409 -33.10 52.00 9.81
C PHE A 409 -34.01 52.21 11.04
N TRP A 410 -33.42 52.52 12.19
CA TRP A 410 -34.15 52.76 13.43
C TRP A 410 -35.02 54.02 13.37
N THR A 411 -34.50 55.10 12.77
CA THR A 411 -35.27 56.32 12.52
C THR A 411 -36.38 56.10 11.49
N PHE A 412 -36.17 55.28 10.45
CA PHE A 412 -37.21 54.88 9.50
C PHE A 412 -38.33 54.06 10.16
N ILE A 413 -37.99 53.12 11.05
CA ILE A 413 -38.98 52.37 11.83
C ILE A 413 -39.76 53.30 12.75
N LEU A 414 -39.10 54.16 13.54
CA LEU A 414 -39.78 55.10 14.43
C LEU A 414 -40.73 56.06 13.69
N LYS A 415 -40.34 56.54 12.51
CA LYS A 415 -41.14 57.47 11.71
C LYS A 415 -42.38 56.80 11.08
N ASN A 416 -42.29 55.53 10.73
CA ASN A 416 -43.42 54.77 10.16
C ASN A 416 -44.32 54.13 11.21
N TRP A 417 -43.82 53.90 12.43
CA TRP A 417 -44.63 53.36 13.53
C TRP A 417 -45.57 54.43 14.13
N LEU A 418 -45.18 55.71 14.13
CA LEU A 418 -45.98 56.85 14.60
C LEU A 418 -47.08 57.32 13.61
N ILE A 419 -47.19 56.72 12.43
CA ILE A 419 -48.23 57.06 11.42
C ILE A 419 -49.41 56.05 11.49
N VAL A 420 -49.32 55.02 12.34
CA VAL A 420 -50.37 53.98 12.51
C VAL A 420 -50.95 53.95 13.94
N SER A 421 -50.74 55.02 14.72
CA SER A 421 -51.45 55.30 15.98
C SER A 421 -52.13 56.66 15.88
#